data_AF-A0A7G8BZC5-F1
#
_entry.id   AF-A0A7G8BZC5-F1
#
_cell.length_a   1.000
_cell.length_b   1.000
_cell.length_c   1.000
_cell.angle_alpha   90.00
_cell.angle_beta   90.00
_cell.angle_gamma   90.00
#
_symmetry.space_group_name_H-M   'P 1'
#
loop_
_entity.id
_entity.type
_entity.pdbx_description
1 polymer ?
#
loop_
_entity_poly.entity_id
_entity_poly.type
_entity_poly.pdbx_seq_one_letter_code
_entity_poly.pdbx_strand_id
1 'polypeptide(L)'
;MPDLSVRTTIACQILDGLRENIPSSTACLRGSLANGTSDAYSDIDVLWEVDDAQFPSAVRNIHDCLSKIHVIQSLRIDPEFRNSPRHRLIFLRFEDLPPFWRVDLEIFARSALRNPDCDPRASDLPSDWSLTESALANAVAAIKACKRGKPKQAQKLLEGAFVRLNLQLTAVGAQEAIMQLLNHAKKTDSRCTTLASEIERLISL
;
A
#
# COMPACT_ATOMS: atom_id res chain seq x y z
N MET A 1 18.71 5.09 9.18
CA MET A 1 17.31 4.85 9.57
C MET A 1 16.48 6.01 9.04
N PRO A 2 15.28 5.77 8.49
CA PRO A 2 14.47 6.86 7.95
C PRO A 2 13.94 7.78 9.05
N ASP A 3 13.81 9.07 8.77
CA ASP A 3 13.38 10.08 9.72
C ASP A 3 11.86 9.98 9.98
N LEU A 4 11.49 9.48 11.16
CA LEU A 4 10.08 9.25 11.50
C LEU A 4 9.25 10.54 11.57
N SER A 5 9.89 11.70 11.75
CA SER A 5 9.18 12.99 11.74
C SER A 5 8.63 13.31 10.35
N VAL A 6 9.31 12.89 9.28
CA VAL A 6 8.83 13.01 7.90
C VAL A 6 7.56 12.19 7.70
N ARG A 7 7.55 10.93 8.16
CA ARG A 7 6.35 10.07 8.07
C ARG A 7 5.17 10.70 8.80
N THR A 8 5.39 11.18 10.02
CA THR A 8 4.34 11.84 10.81
C THR A 8 3.81 13.08 10.10
N THR A 9 4.69 13.89 9.51
CA THR A 9 4.30 15.09 8.75
C THR A 9 3.45 14.72 7.54
N ILE A 10 3.88 13.74 6.73
CA ILE A 10 3.11 13.24 5.58
C ILE A 10 1.75 12.69 6.02
N ALA A 11 1.70 11.92 7.11
CA ALA A 11 0.46 11.39 7.64
C ALA A 11 -0.52 12.51 8.03
N CYS A 12 -0.06 13.57 8.72
CA CYS A 12 -0.87 14.74 9.03
C CYS A 12 -1.36 15.46 7.77
N GLN A 13 -0.47 15.70 6.81
CA GLN A 13 -0.82 16.36 5.55
C GLN A 13 -1.85 15.57 4.73
N ILE A 14 -1.80 14.23 4.76
CA ILE A 14 -2.84 13.39 4.17
C ILE A 14 -4.19 13.66 4.84
N LEU A 15 -4.26 13.60 6.17
CA LEU A 15 -5.53 13.82 6.87
C LEU A 15 -6.11 15.21 6.58
N ASP A 16 -5.27 16.24 6.59
CA ASP A 16 -5.69 17.61 6.37
C ASP A 16 -6.12 17.81 4.90
N GLY A 17 -5.35 17.32 3.94
CA GLY A 17 -5.70 17.38 2.52
C GLY A 17 -7.02 16.66 2.20
N LEU A 18 -7.29 15.51 2.82
CA LEU A 18 -8.55 14.78 2.66
C LEU A 18 -9.74 15.57 3.23
N ARG A 19 -9.58 16.20 4.40
CA ARG A 19 -10.62 17.03 5.02
C ARG A 19 -10.85 18.33 4.26
N GLU A 20 -9.80 18.96 3.75
CA GLU A 20 -9.92 20.17 2.92
C GLU A 20 -10.61 19.87 1.59
N ASN A 21 -10.32 18.71 0.98
CA ASN A 21 -10.95 18.28 -0.26
C ASN A 21 -12.45 18.01 -0.08
N ILE A 22 -12.87 17.46 1.06
CA ILE A 22 -14.29 17.28 1.41
C ILE A 22 -14.52 17.73 2.87
N PRO A 23 -14.91 18.98 3.11
CA PRO A 23 -15.04 19.55 4.47
C PRO A 23 -16.03 18.83 5.39
N SER A 24 -17.06 18.19 4.84
CA SER A 24 -18.02 17.39 5.64
C SER A 24 -17.50 16.00 6.00
N SER A 25 -16.37 15.56 5.46
CA SER A 25 -15.81 14.23 5.71
C SER A 25 -15.12 14.10 7.06
N THR A 26 -14.82 12.87 7.47
CA THR A 26 -13.91 12.60 8.59
C THR A 26 -12.74 11.75 8.12
N ALA A 27 -11.52 12.14 8.47
CA ALA A 27 -10.31 11.37 8.20
C ALA A 27 -9.57 11.09 9.50
N CYS A 28 -9.05 9.89 9.71
CA CYS A 28 -8.22 9.56 10.86
C CYS A 28 -7.20 8.46 10.54
N LEU A 29 -6.16 8.37 11.38
CA LEU A 29 -5.20 7.27 11.32
C LEU A 29 -5.84 5.99 11.86
N ARG A 30 -5.36 4.86 11.35
CA ARG A 30 -5.60 3.51 11.88
C ARG A 30 -4.28 2.84 12.23
N GLY A 31 -4.40 1.60 12.71
CA GLY A 31 -3.26 0.70 12.89
C GLY A 31 -2.22 1.23 13.87
N SER A 32 -0.96 0.95 13.56
CA SER A 32 0.14 1.19 14.51
C SER A 32 0.42 2.67 14.78
N LEU A 33 0.17 3.56 13.81
CA LEU A 33 0.34 5.01 14.01
C LEU A 33 -0.73 5.56 14.96
N ALA A 34 -1.99 5.17 14.77
CA ALA A 34 -3.08 5.59 15.66
C ALA A 34 -2.91 5.08 17.09
N ASN A 35 -2.40 3.86 17.25
CA ASN A 35 -2.22 3.21 18.55
C ASN A 35 -0.91 3.59 19.27
N GLY A 36 -0.05 4.41 18.65
CA GLY A 36 1.26 4.77 19.22
C GLY A 36 2.26 3.62 19.29
N THR A 37 2.04 2.54 18.54
CA THR A 37 2.90 1.33 18.52
C THR A 37 3.75 1.23 17.25
N SER A 38 3.81 2.31 16.46
CA SER A 38 4.52 2.34 15.19
C SER A 38 6.03 2.25 15.36
N ASP A 39 6.70 1.50 14.48
CA ASP A 39 8.16 1.49 14.35
C ASP A 39 8.59 2.11 13.01
N ALA A 40 9.87 2.09 12.68
CA ALA A 40 10.39 2.63 11.43
C ALA A 40 9.86 1.95 10.15
N TYR A 41 9.23 0.78 10.29
CA TYR A 41 8.75 -0.06 9.20
C TYR A 41 7.21 -0.07 9.08
N SER A 42 6.51 0.69 9.92
CA SER A 42 5.05 0.81 9.85
C SER A 42 4.60 1.58 8.61
N ASP A 43 3.56 1.04 7.97
CA ASP A 43 2.77 1.70 6.93
C ASP A 43 1.98 2.89 7.51
N ILE A 44 1.34 3.67 6.65
CA ILE A 44 0.45 4.77 7.03
C ILE A 44 -0.98 4.32 6.72
N ASP A 45 -1.69 3.81 7.74
CA ASP A 45 -3.08 3.38 7.60
C ASP A 45 -4.03 4.57 7.82
N VAL A 46 -4.86 4.89 6.84
CA VAL A 46 -5.80 6.01 6.87
C VAL A 46 -7.22 5.53 6.62
N LEU A 47 -8.15 6.03 7.43
CA LEU A 47 -9.58 5.88 7.21
C LEU A 47 -10.16 7.23 6.81
N TRP A 48 -10.93 7.26 5.73
CA TRP A 48 -11.66 8.42 5.27
C TRP A 48 -13.13 8.09 5.06
N GLU A 49 -14.00 8.76 5.80
CA GLU A 49 -15.44 8.58 5.73
C GLU A 49 -16.11 9.83 5.15
N VAL A 50 -16.89 9.64 4.09
CA VAL A 50 -17.51 10.71 3.31
C VAL A 50 -19.02 10.48 3.21
N ASP A 51 -19.78 11.54 2.94
CA ASP A 51 -21.20 11.39 2.64
C ASP A 51 -21.40 10.53 1.38
N ASP A 52 -22.46 9.72 1.36
CA ASP A 52 -22.79 8.82 0.25
C ASP A 52 -22.82 9.52 -1.12
N ALA A 53 -23.41 10.72 -1.16
CA ALA A 53 -23.50 11.52 -2.39
C ALA A 53 -22.12 12.00 -2.88
N GLN A 54 -21.14 12.14 -1.98
CA GLN A 54 -19.80 12.61 -2.29
C GLN A 54 -18.83 11.47 -2.61
N PHE A 55 -19.15 10.23 -2.22
CA PHE A 55 -18.26 9.07 -2.39
C PHE A 55 -17.70 8.92 -3.82
N PRO A 56 -18.51 8.99 -4.89
CA PRO A 56 -17.97 8.88 -6.26
C PRO A 56 -16.96 9.99 -6.60
N SER A 57 -17.20 11.21 -6.11
CA SER A 57 -16.28 12.34 -6.32
C SER A 57 -15.01 12.23 -5.48
N ALA A 58 -15.12 11.72 -4.25
CA ALA A 58 -14.01 11.45 -3.36
C ALA A 58 -13.01 10.49 -4.02
N VAL A 59 -13.53 9.40 -4.58
CA VAL A 59 -12.72 8.38 -5.27
C VAL A 59 -12.11 8.91 -6.56
N ARG A 60 -12.85 9.69 -7.36
CA ARG A 60 -12.31 10.24 -8.62
C ARG A 60 -11.20 11.26 -8.40
N ASN A 61 -11.32 12.10 -7.37
CA ASN A 61 -10.41 13.23 -7.14
C ASN A 61 -9.24 12.87 -6.21
N ILE A 62 -9.15 11.62 -5.75
CA ILE A 62 -8.17 11.23 -4.73
C ILE A 62 -6.73 11.41 -5.20
N HIS A 63 -6.45 11.13 -6.47
CA HIS A 63 -5.13 11.33 -7.06
C HIS A 63 -4.72 12.80 -6.98
N ASP A 64 -5.58 13.71 -7.46
CA ASP A 64 -5.32 15.15 -7.45
C ASP A 64 -5.18 15.69 -6.03
N CYS A 65 -5.99 15.20 -5.09
CA CYS A 65 -5.88 15.54 -3.68
C CYS A 65 -4.50 15.17 -3.10
N LEU A 66 -4.08 13.92 -3.31
CA LEU A 66 -2.84 13.41 -2.70
C LEU A 66 -1.57 13.89 -3.41
N SER A 67 -1.66 14.22 -4.71
CA SER A 67 -0.54 14.76 -5.50
C SER A 67 -0.08 16.14 -5.04
N LYS A 68 -0.91 16.88 -4.30
CA LYS A 68 -0.57 18.18 -3.69
C LYS A 68 0.34 18.04 -2.46
N ILE A 69 0.37 16.87 -1.84
CA ILE A 69 1.14 16.61 -0.62
C ILE A 69 2.56 16.18 -0.99
N HIS A 70 2.66 15.21 -1.89
CA HIS A 70 3.93 14.70 -2.38
C HIS A 70 3.74 14.05 -3.75
N VAL A 71 4.84 13.91 -4.50
CA VAL A 71 4.80 13.27 -5.82
C VAL A 71 4.40 11.80 -5.68
N ILE A 72 3.34 11.40 -6.37
CA ILE A 72 2.80 10.04 -6.34
C ILE A 72 3.64 9.14 -7.25
N GLN A 73 4.31 8.16 -6.67
CA GLN A 73 5.03 7.12 -7.41
C GLN A 73 4.08 6.03 -7.93
N SER A 74 3.10 5.64 -7.10
CA SER A 74 2.11 4.62 -7.44
C SER A 74 0.84 4.84 -6.63
N LEU A 75 -0.31 4.78 -7.30
CA LEU A 75 -1.63 4.79 -6.68
C LEU A 75 -2.47 3.69 -7.33
N ARG A 76 -2.96 2.75 -6.53
CA ARG A 76 -3.70 1.58 -7.02
C ARG A 76 -4.93 1.32 -6.17
N ILE A 77 -6.08 1.14 -6.81
CA ILE A 77 -7.31 0.70 -6.15
C ILE A 77 -7.29 -0.82 -6.05
N ASP A 78 -7.50 -1.32 -4.84
CA ASP A 78 -7.63 -2.74 -4.56
C ASP A 78 -8.72 -3.35 -5.46
N PRO A 79 -8.41 -4.43 -6.20
CA PRO A 79 -9.35 -5.02 -7.15
C PRO A 79 -10.61 -5.55 -6.47
N GLU A 80 -10.53 -6.08 -5.24
CA GLU A 80 -11.68 -6.64 -4.52
C GLU A 80 -12.75 -5.57 -4.28
N PHE A 81 -12.32 -4.35 -4.00
CA PHE A 81 -13.21 -3.23 -3.68
C PHE A 81 -13.43 -2.27 -4.84
N ARG A 82 -12.91 -2.53 -6.04
CA ARG A 82 -12.91 -1.57 -7.14
C ARG A 82 -14.30 -1.17 -7.64
N ASN A 83 -15.28 -2.07 -7.51
CA ASN A 83 -16.65 -1.86 -8.00
C ASN A 83 -17.66 -1.56 -6.90
N SER A 84 -17.25 -1.54 -5.63
CA SER A 84 -18.19 -1.25 -4.54
C SER A 84 -18.75 0.19 -4.69
N PRO A 85 -20.04 0.45 -4.46
CA PRO A 85 -20.55 1.81 -4.45
C PRO A 85 -20.17 2.61 -3.19
N ARG A 86 -19.64 1.95 -2.15
CA ARG A 86 -19.51 2.54 -0.80
C ARG A 86 -18.18 2.29 -0.08
N HIS A 87 -17.29 1.47 -0.63
CA HIS A 87 -16.01 1.14 -0.04
C HIS A 87 -14.90 1.11 -1.11
N ARG A 88 -13.79 1.81 -0.88
CA ARG A 88 -12.55 1.66 -1.66
C ARG A 88 -11.39 1.44 -0.71
N LEU A 89 -10.49 0.53 -1.08
CA LEU A 89 -9.14 0.46 -0.51
C LEU A 89 -8.15 0.90 -1.58
N ILE A 90 -7.26 1.83 -1.23
CA ILE A 90 -6.25 2.40 -2.12
C ILE A 90 -4.87 2.19 -1.50
N PHE A 91 -3.97 1.64 -2.30
CA PHE A 91 -2.55 1.53 -1.97
C PHE A 91 -1.79 2.64 -2.68
N LEU A 92 -1.08 3.45 -1.90
CA LEU A 92 -0.31 4.59 -2.39
C LEU A 92 1.15 4.51 -1.94
N ARG A 93 2.06 4.91 -2.82
CA ARG A 93 3.45 5.23 -2.49
C ARG A 93 3.82 6.57 -3.11
N PHE A 94 4.59 7.33 -2.33
CA PHE A 94 5.18 8.58 -2.78
C PHE A 94 6.62 8.37 -3.24
N GLU A 95 7.09 9.21 -4.16
CA GLU A 95 8.51 9.25 -4.54
C GLU A 95 9.38 9.69 -3.34
N ASP A 96 10.66 9.32 -3.37
CA ASP A 96 11.68 9.68 -2.37
C ASP A 96 11.37 9.32 -0.90
N LEU A 97 10.28 8.59 -0.65
CA LEU A 97 9.96 8.01 0.65
C LEU A 97 10.39 6.53 0.72
N PRO A 98 10.75 6.02 1.92
CA PRO A 98 11.05 4.61 2.10
C PRO A 98 9.90 3.72 1.60
N PRO A 99 10.20 2.62 0.85
CA PRO A 99 9.18 1.66 0.41
C PRO A 99 8.37 1.04 1.56
N PHE A 100 8.86 1.13 2.79
CA PHE A 100 8.16 0.70 3.99
C PHE A 100 6.96 1.56 4.38
N TRP A 101 6.87 2.81 3.91
CA TRP A 101 5.79 3.73 4.29
C TRP A 101 4.73 3.78 3.21
N ARG A 102 4.19 2.61 2.85
CA ARG A 102 3.01 2.55 1.98
C ARG A 102 1.84 3.20 2.72
N VAL A 103 1.03 3.95 1.99
CA VAL A 103 -0.23 4.48 2.49
C VAL A 103 -1.34 3.51 2.10
N ASP A 104 -2.06 3.02 3.10
CA ASP A 104 -3.25 2.20 2.94
C ASP A 104 -4.46 3.07 3.29
N LEU A 105 -5.14 3.59 2.28
CA LEU A 105 -6.28 4.48 2.43
C LEU A 105 -7.59 3.71 2.21
N GLU A 106 -8.34 3.52 3.28
CA GLU A 106 -9.72 3.02 3.24
C GLU A 106 -10.70 4.19 3.16
N ILE A 107 -11.56 4.18 2.14
CA ILE A 107 -12.62 5.17 1.94
C ILE A 107 -13.97 4.49 2.13
N PHE A 108 -14.81 5.02 3.01
CA PHE A 108 -16.18 4.57 3.22
C PHE A 108 -17.20 5.68 2.96
N ALA A 109 -18.31 5.33 2.32
CA ALA A 109 -19.53 6.11 2.44
C ALA A 109 -20.11 5.92 3.85
N ARG A 110 -20.69 6.98 4.43
CA ARG A 110 -21.28 6.93 5.78
C ARG A 110 -22.29 5.79 5.95
N SER A 111 -23.13 5.51 4.95
CA SER A 111 -24.08 4.40 5.03
C SER A 111 -23.46 3.01 5.15
N ALA A 112 -22.17 2.84 4.81
CA ALA A 112 -21.46 1.58 4.98
C ALA A 112 -21.07 1.32 6.45
N LEU A 113 -21.14 2.32 7.33
CA LEU A 113 -20.80 2.19 8.75
C LEU A 113 -19.42 1.53 8.99
N ARG A 114 -18.46 1.80 8.10
CA ARG A 114 -17.11 1.21 8.10
C ARG A 114 -17.09 -0.31 8.04
N ASN A 115 -18.15 -0.92 7.52
CA ASN A 115 -18.22 -2.36 7.28
C ASN A 115 -17.52 -2.69 5.95
N PRO A 116 -16.37 -3.38 5.95
CA PRO A 116 -15.65 -3.73 4.72
C PRO A 116 -16.45 -4.69 3.80
N ASP A 117 -17.40 -5.43 4.37
CA ASP A 117 -18.26 -6.38 3.67
C ASP A 117 -19.65 -5.77 3.35
N CYS A 118 -19.76 -4.43 3.28
CA CYS A 118 -21.01 -3.75 2.98
C CYS A 118 -21.55 -4.05 1.57
N ASP A 119 -20.66 -4.39 0.63
CA ASP A 119 -20.99 -4.71 -0.75
C ASP A 119 -20.27 -5.99 -1.20
N PRO A 120 -20.76 -6.67 -2.26
CA PRO A 120 -20.06 -7.80 -2.86
C PRO A 120 -18.68 -7.39 -3.38
N ARG A 121 -17.71 -8.30 -3.21
CA ARG A 121 -16.36 -8.14 -3.76
C ARG A 121 -16.36 -8.43 -5.27
N ALA A 122 -15.47 -7.77 -6.00
CA ALA A 122 -15.24 -8.12 -7.40
C ALA A 122 -14.67 -9.55 -7.49
N SER A 123 -15.18 -10.33 -8.43
CA SER A 123 -14.73 -11.72 -8.66
C SER A 123 -13.46 -11.81 -9.51
N ASP A 124 -13.23 -10.83 -10.38
CA ASP A 124 -12.18 -10.87 -11.39
C ASP A 124 -11.11 -9.80 -11.15
N LEU A 125 -9.85 -10.18 -11.37
CA LEU A 125 -8.76 -9.24 -11.39
C LEU A 125 -8.82 -8.40 -12.67
N PRO A 126 -8.76 -7.07 -12.57
CA PRO A 126 -8.78 -6.20 -13.73
C PRO A 126 -7.45 -6.28 -14.49
N SER A 127 -7.50 -6.09 -15.81
CA SER A 127 -6.35 -6.27 -16.70
C SER A 127 -5.18 -5.32 -16.44
N ASP A 128 -5.43 -4.19 -15.78
CA ASP A 128 -4.44 -3.19 -15.41
C ASP A 128 -3.73 -3.49 -14.07
N TRP A 129 -4.20 -4.48 -13.30
CA TRP A 129 -3.62 -4.85 -12.01
C TRP A 129 -2.26 -5.53 -12.18
N SER A 130 -1.19 -4.91 -11.65
CA SER A 130 0.15 -5.52 -11.66
C SER A 130 0.30 -6.57 -10.55
N LEU A 131 0.32 -7.84 -10.95
CA LEU A 131 0.73 -8.95 -10.10
C LEU A 131 2.18 -8.80 -9.65
N THR A 132 3.06 -8.28 -10.52
CA THR A 132 4.46 -8.00 -10.22
C THR A 132 4.61 -7.00 -9.08
N GLU A 133 3.92 -5.87 -9.14
CA GLU A 133 3.99 -4.88 -8.07
C GLU A 133 3.38 -5.41 -6.77
N SER A 134 2.33 -6.24 -6.85
CA SER A 134 1.77 -6.93 -5.69
C SER A 134 2.76 -7.94 -5.05
N ALA A 135 3.54 -8.65 -5.86
CA ALA A 135 4.60 -9.53 -5.38
C ALA A 135 5.77 -8.73 -4.76
N LEU A 136 6.12 -7.57 -5.32
CA LEU A 136 7.12 -6.67 -4.73
C LEU A 136 6.65 -6.07 -3.39
N ALA A 137 5.36 -5.77 -3.24
CA ALA A 137 4.80 -5.36 -1.95
C ALA A 137 4.95 -6.47 -0.89
N ASN A 138 4.76 -7.74 -1.26
CA ASN A 138 5.07 -8.86 -0.36
C ASN A 138 6.56 -8.94 -0.01
N ALA A 139 7.47 -8.65 -0.95
CA ALA A 139 8.91 -8.62 -0.68
C ALA A 139 9.27 -7.52 0.34
N VAL A 140 8.70 -6.32 0.20
CA VAL A 140 8.82 -5.24 1.21
C VAL A 140 8.32 -5.73 2.56
N ALA A 141 7.12 -6.32 2.62
CA ALA A 141 6.57 -6.86 3.87
C ALA A 141 7.45 -7.96 4.48
N ALA A 142 8.09 -8.80 3.66
CA ALA A 142 9.02 -9.82 4.12
C ALA A 142 10.28 -9.21 4.74
N ILE A 143 10.82 -8.13 4.14
CA ILE A 143 11.94 -7.37 4.73
C ILE A 143 11.54 -6.79 6.09
N LYS A 144 10.35 -6.17 6.20
CA LYS A 144 9.82 -5.69 7.48
C LYS A 144 9.74 -6.80 8.53
N ALA A 145 9.25 -7.97 8.14
CA ALA A 145 9.16 -9.13 9.02
C ALA A 145 10.54 -9.62 9.47
N CYS A 146 11.53 -9.69 8.58
CA CYS A 146 12.92 -10.02 8.92
C CYS A 146 13.52 -9.03 9.91
N LYS A 147 13.41 -7.71 9.65
CA LYS A 147 13.92 -6.67 10.56
C LYS A 147 13.21 -6.65 11.92
N ARG A 148 12.01 -7.26 12.03
CA ARG A 148 11.26 -7.47 13.28
C ARG A 148 11.49 -8.85 13.92
N GLY A 149 12.44 -9.65 13.43
CA GLY A 149 12.71 -10.98 13.98
C GLY A 149 11.61 -12.01 13.73
N LYS A 150 10.83 -11.88 12.65
CA LYS A 150 9.71 -12.77 12.29
C LYS A 150 10.00 -13.59 11.01
N PRO A 151 11.00 -14.49 11.00
CA PRO A 151 11.45 -15.19 9.78
C PRO A 151 10.36 -16.09 9.17
N LYS A 152 9.55 -16.77 9.98
CA LYS A 152 8.43 -17.60 9.47
C LYS A 152 7.38 -16.77 8.74
N GLN A 153 7.15 -15.53 9.17
CA GLN A 153 6.22 -14.62 8.48
C GLN A 153 6.83 -14.11 7.17
N ALA A 154 8.12 -13.77 7.18
CA ALA A 154 8.84 -13.37 5.97
C ALA A 154 8.79 -14.47 4.90
N GLN A 155 9.02 -15.72 5.28
CA GLN A 155 8.94 -16.87 4.39
C GLN A 155 7.54 -17.00 3.73
N LYS A 156 6.46 -16.96 4.53
CA LYS A 156 5.09 -17.04 3.99
C LYS A 156 4.76 -15.92 3.01
N LEU A 157 5.25 -14.70 3.28
CA LEU A 157 5.06 -13.55 2.38
C LEU A 157 5.77 -13.76 1.05
N LEU A 158 7.00 -14.30 1.08
CA LEU A 158 7.76 -14.63 -0.12
C LEU A 158 7.12 -15.77 -0.89
N GLU A 159 6.73 -16.87 -0.24
CA GLU A 159 5.99 -17.97 -0.88
C GLU A 159 4.74 -17.45 -1.62
N GLY A 160 3.94 -16.60 -0.97
CA GLY A 160 2.79 -15.97 -1.61
C GLY A 160 3.15 -15.06 -2.80
N ALA A 161 4.30 -14.38 -2.75
CA ALA A 161 4.79 -13.56 -3.86
C ALA A 161 5.15 -14.42 -5.09
N PHE A 162 5.83 -15.55 -4.86
CA PHE A 162 6.21 -16.50 -5.91
C PHE A 162 4.99 -17.18 -6.53
N VAL A 163 4.05 -17.66 -5.69
CA VAL A 163 2.78 -18.24 -6.16
C VAL A 163 2.01 -17.25 -7.03
N ARG A 164 1.94 -15.97 -6.62
CA ARG A 164 1.24 -14.93 -7.37
C ARG A 164 1.80 -14.69 -8.77
N LEU A 165 3.11 -14.91 -8.96
CA LEU A 165 3.79 -14.77 -10.25
C LEU A 165 3.94 -16.11 -10.99
N ASN A 166 3.37 -17.19 -10.47
CA ASN A 166 3.56 -18.54 -10.97
C ASN A 166 5.05 -18.91 -11.11
N LEU A 167 5.85 -18.55 -10.11
CA LEU A 167 7.29 -18.81 -10.06
C LEU A 167 7.61 -19.91 -9.05
N GLN A 168 8.68 -20.65 -9.32
CA GLN A 168 9.24 -21.57 -8.34
C GLN A 168 10.23 -20.84 -7.42
N LEU A 169 10.01 -20.96 -6.12
CA LEU A 169 10.96 -20.49 -5.10
C LEU A 169 12.09 -21.51 -4.97
N THR A 170 13.28 -21.16 -5.46
CA THR A 170 14.46 -22.02 -5.43
C THR A 170 15.49 -21.58 -4.39
N ALA A 171 15.35 -20.36 -3.87
CA ALA A 171 16.23 -19.79 -2.86
C ALA A 171 16.00 -20.41 -1.47
N VAL A 172 17.08 -20.55 -0.70
CA VAL A 172 17.03 -21.12 0.66
C VAL A 172 16.88 -20.02 1.72
N GLY A 173 17.35 -18.80 1.41
CA GLY A 173 17.26 -17.62 2.29
C GLY A 173 16.30 -16.53 1.79
N ALA A 174 15.79 -15.73 2.72
CA ALA A 174 14.89 -14.61 2.40
C ALA A 174 15.53 -13.58 1.45
N GLN A 175 16.82 -13.25 1.66
CA GLN A 175 17.54 -12.30 0.81
C GLN A 175 17.68 -12.81 -0.63
N GLU A 176 18.07 -14.07 -0.81
CA GLU A 176 18.17 -14.71 -2.13
C GLU A 176 16.80 -14.78 -2.83
N ALA A 177 15.74 -15.11 -2.08
CA ALA A 177 14.37 -15.14 -2.59
C ALA A 177 13.89 -13.76 -3.04
N ILE A 178 14.22 -12.71 -2.27
CA ILE A 178 13.94 -11.32 -2.67
C ILE A 178 14.70 -11.00 -3.96
N MET A 179 16.01 -11.25 -4.03
CA MET A 179 16.80 -10.99 -5.24
C MET A 179 16.26 -11.72 -6.48
N GLN A 180 15.81 -12.97 -6.32
CA GLN A 180 15.16 -13.72 -7.39
C GLN A 180 13.87 -13.03 -7.88
N LEU A 181 13.02 -12.55 -6.96
CA LEU A 181 11.82 -11.76 -7.30
C LEU A 181 12.17 -10.45 -8.01
N LEU A 182 13.17 -9.71 -7.51
CA LEU A 182 13.59 -8.43 -8.09
C LEU A 182 14.10 -8.61 -9.52
N ASN A 183 14.93 -9.62 -9.76
CA ASN A 183 15.45 -9.95 -11.07
C ASN A 183 14.35 -10.37 -12.05
N HIS A 184 13.34 -11.10 -11.57
CA HIS A 184 12.18 -11.41 -12.40
C HIS A 184 11.39 -10.14 -12.74
N ALA A 185 11.04 -9.33 -11.73
CA ALA A 185 10.25 -8.12 -11.91
C ALA A 185 10.88 -7.13 -12.90
N LYS A 186 12.19 -6.89 -12.80
CA LYS A 186 12.93 -6.01 -13.73
C LYS A 186 12.91 -6.50 -15.18
N LYS A 187 12.75 -7.82 -15.40
CA LYS A 187 12.70 -8.41 -16.75
C LYS A 187 11.28 -8.41 -17.33
N THR A 188 10.25 -8.52 -16.50
CA THR A 188 8.88 -8.81 -16.95
C THR A 188 7.91 -7.65 -16.83
N ASP A 189 8.17 -6.66 -15.96
CA ASP A 189 7.33 -5.47 -15.81
C ASP A 189 8.20 -4.22 -15.63
N SER A 190 8.45 -3.51 -16.73
CA SER A 190 9.30 -2.30 -16.72
C SER A 190 8.78 -1.21 -15.79
N ARG A 191 7.46 -1.16 -15.53
CA ARG A 191 6.83 -0.23 -14.58
C ARG A 191 7.31 -0.46 -13.14
N CYS A 192 7.75 -1.67 -12.83
CA CYS A 192 8.21 -2.05 -11.50
C CYS A 192 9.73 -1.86 -11.28
N THR A 193 10.48 -1.43 -12.30
CA THR A 193 11.95 -1.32 -12.24
C THR A 193 12.43 -0.40 -11.12
N THR A 194 11.77 0.74 -10.93
CA THR A 194 12.10 1.71 -9.87
C THR A 194 11.91 1.09 -8.50
N LEU A 195 10.72 0.55 -8.21
CA LEU A 195 10.43 -0.12 -6.94
C LEU A 195 11.39 -1.29 -6.68
N ALA A 196 11.67 -2.10 -7.70
CA ALA A 196 12.60 -3.23 -7.56
C ALA A 196 14.02 -2.75 -7.18
N SER A 197 14.47 -1.63 -7.75
CA SER A 197 15.78 -1.04 -7.44
C SER A 197 15.81 -0.41 -6.05
N GLU A 198 14.71 0.18 -5.60
CA GLU A 198 14.57 0.67 -4.23
C GLU A 198 14.63 -0.47 -3.22
N ILE A 199 13.93 -1.58 -3.47
CA ILE A 199 13.96 -2.76 -2.60
C ILE A 199 15.36 -3.38 -2.54
N GLU A 200 16.08 -3.44 -3.67
CA GLU A 200 17.46 -3.92 -3.72
C GLU A 200 18.37 -3.14 -2.76
N ARG A 201 18.26 -1.80 -2.76
CA ARG A 201 19.01 -0.94 -1.83
C ARG A 201 18.69 -1.22 -0.35
N LEU A 202 17.48 -1.69 -0.03
CA LEU A 202 17.08 -2.01 1.34
C LEU A 202 17.71 -3.29 1.90
N ILE A 203 18.08 -4.23 1.02
CA ILE A 203 18.67 -5.52 1.43
C ILE A 203 20.19 -5.54 1.33
N SER A 204 20.80 -4.55 0.68
CA SER A 204 22.26 -4.32 0.68
C SER A 204 22.77 -3.62 1.95
N LEU A 205 21.88 -3.31 2.91
CA LEU A 205 22.14 -2.61 4.19
C LEU A 205 21.77 -3.47 5.42
#